data_AF-A0A0M2UQS0-F1
#
_entry.id   AF-A0A0M2UQS0-F1
#
_cell.length_a   1.000
_cell.length_b   1.000
_cell.length_c   1.000
_cell.angle_alpha   90.00
_cell.angle_beta   90.00
_cell.angle_gamma   90.00
#
_symmetry.space_group_name_H-M   'P 1'
#
loop_
_entity.id
_entity.type
_entity.pdbx_description
1 polymer ?
#
loop_
_entity_poly.entity_id
_entity_poly.type
_entity_poly.pdbx_seq_one_letter_code
_entity_poly.pdbx_strand_id
1 'polypeptide(L)'
;MITQQQADYLVALPKHIIEDDALLERKLYAPSFPIDDRMYSVSKADDEFSFFLEITQSSKKNLKLTLHFQEEDASIGLLRVDFNGRHPNPEIANDKVPDIFRSFAGQWLEESHIHYFVEGYKPLAWAIPLKADNTFSVKDFTNISEFGDIFRVFGNKINLQTVLEICIQRQLI
;
A
#
# COMPACT_ATOMS: atom_id res chain seq x y z
N MET A 1 -3.68 -18.98 -3.88
CA MET A 1 -3.23 -17.79 -4.65
C MET A 1 -4.46 -17.24 -5.35
N ILE A 2 -4.79 -15.98 -5.05
CA ILE A 2 -6.00 -15.32 -5.55
C ILE A 2 -5.91 -14.96 -7.04
N THR A 3 -7.05 -14.77 -7.70
CA THR A 3 -7.12 -14.30 -9.08
C THR A 3 -6.95 -12.77 -9.16
N GLN A 4 -6.70 -12.24 -10.36
CA GLN A 4 -6.66 -10.78 -10.57
C GLN A 4 -8.01 -10.14 -10.22
N GLN A 5 -9.12 -10.75 -10.63
CA GLN A 5 -10.47 -10.26 -10.33
C GLN A 5 -10.71 -10.19 -8.82
N GLN A 6 -10.25 -11.20 -8.07
CA GLN A 6 -10.36 -11.21 -6.62
C GLN A 6 -9.47 -10.14 -5.98
N ALA A 7 -8.23 -9.96 -6.46
CA ALA A 7 -7.36 -8.90 -5.97
C ALA A 7 -7.94 -7.50 -6.18
N ASP A 8 -8.49 -7.23 -7.37
CA ASP A 8 -9.11 -5.95 -7.71
C ASP A 8 -10.35 -5.70 -6.82
N TYR A 9 -11.16 -6.74 -6.60
CA TYR A 9 -12.30 -6.71 -5.68
C TYR A 9 -11.86 -6.40 -4.24
N LEU A 10 -10.86 -7.10 -3.73
CA LEU A 10 -10.33 -6.94 -2.37
C LEU A 10 -9.74 -5.54 -2.15
N VAL A 11 -9.05 -4.96 -3.14
CA VAL A 11 -8.57 -3.57 -3.07
C VAL A 11 -9.74 -2.60 -3.01
N ALA A 12 -10.81 -2.83 -3.80
CA ALA A 12 -11.98 -1.96 -3.87
C ALA A 12 -12.92 -2.06 -2.66
N LEU A 13 -12.85 -3.13 -1.86
CA LEU A 13 -13.71 -3.29 -0.68
C LEU A 13 -13.58 -2.12 0.31
N PRO A 14 -14.69 -1.57 0.85
CA PRO A 14 -14.62 -0.50 1.84
C PRO A 14 -14.07 -1.04 3.15
N LYS A 15 -12.91 -0.53 3.58
CA LYS A 15 -12.19 -1.03 4.76
C LYS A 15 -12.34 -0.06 5.92
N HIS A 16 -12.50 -0.58 7.12
CA HIS A 16 -12.49 0.19 8.35
C HIS A 16 -11.47 -0.44 9.30
N ILE A 17 -10.66 0.39 9.94
CA ILE A 17 -9.73 -0.04 10.96
C ILE A 17 -10.50 -0.58 12.16
N ILE A 18 -9.96 -1.63 12.76
CA ILE A 18 -10.46 -2.24 13.98
C ILE A 18 -9.43 -2.12 15.10
N GLU A 19 -9.90 -1.82 16.31
CA GLU A 19 -9.13 -1.90 17.56
C GLU A 19 -10.03 -2.45 18.65
N ASP A 20 -9.53 -3.41 19.44
CA ASP A 20 -10.30 -4.09 20.50
C ASP A 20 -11.68 -4.57 20.01
N ASP A 21 -11.71 -5.18 18.82
CA ASP A 21 -12.91 -5.66 18.10
C ASP A 21 -13.93 -4.56 17.71
N ALA A 22 -13.60 -3.28 17.92
CA ALA A 22 -14.43 -2.15 17.54
C ALA A 22 -14.01 -1.56 16.20
N LEU A 23 -14.99 -1.39 15.30
CA LEU A 23 -14.85 -0.65 14.05
C LEU A 23 -14.72 0.85 14.31
N LEU A 24 -13.67 1.46 13.78
CA LEU A 24 -13.37 2.88 13.99
C LEU A 24 -13.80 3.74 12.80
N GLU A 25 -14.58 4.79 13.07
CA GLU A 25 -14.87 5.85 12.09
C GLU A 25 -13.71 6.86 11.99
N ARG A 26 -12.98 7.06 13.10
CA ARG A 26 -11.82 7.95 13.20
C ARG A 26 -10.73 7.30 14.04
N LYS A 27 -9.47 7.53 13.68
CA LYS A 27 -8.31 7.09 14.46
C LYS A 27 -7.22 8.17 14.44
N LEU A 28 -6.76 8.56 15.61
CA LEU A 28 -5.52 9.32 15.76
C LEU A 28 -4.34 8.39 15.52
N TYR A 29 -3.48 8.74 14.57
CA TYR A 29 -2.24 8.02 14.29
C TYR A 29 -1.05 8.91 14.57
N ALA A 30 -0.27 8.53 15.58
CA ALA A 30 0.94 9.23 16.01
C ALA A 30 2.14 8.27 15.92
N PRO A 31 2.74 8.10 14.73
CA PRO A 31 3.83 7.14 14.55
C PRO A 31 5.08 7.57 15.32
N SER A 32 5.78 6.60 15.92
CA SER A 32 7.15 6.77 16.41
C SER A 32 8.15 6.48 15.29
N PHE A 33 9.29 7.17 15.28
CA PHE A 33 10.35 6.91 14.31
C PHE A 33 11.47 6.03 14.91
N PRO A 34 11.98 5.01 14.19
CA PRO A 34 11.51 4.50 12.89
C PRO A 34 10.11 3.88 12.98
N ILE A 35 9.38 3.92 11.87
CA ILE A 35 8.00 3.39 11.81
C ILE A 35 8.04 1.92 11.43
N ASP A 36 7.31 1.09 12.17
CA ASP A 36 7.05 -0.32 11.86
C ASP A 36 5.66 -0.69 12.42
N ASP A 37 4.64 -0.03 11.89
CA ASP A 37 3.29 -0.06 12.42
C ASP A 37 2.36 -0.90 11.54
N ARG A 38 1.37 -1.54 12.17
CA ARG A 38 0.30 -2.26 11.50
C ARG A 38 -1.06 -1.82 12.00
N MET A 39 -1.98 -1.58 11.09
CA MET A 39 -3.39 -1.29 11.39
C MET A 39 -4.26 -2.35 10.76
N TYR A 40 -4.94 -3.15 11.59
CA TYR A 40 -5.87 -4.16 11.11
C TYR A 40 -7.18 -3.53 10.66
N SER A 41 -7.80 -4.10 9.64
CA SER A 41 -9.07 -3.60 9.09
C SER A 41 -9.91 -4.72 8.50
N VAL A 42 -11.22 -4.49 8.44
CA VAL A 42 -12.21 -5.41 7.86
C VAL A 42 -13.19 -4.62 6.99
N SER A 43 -14.01 -5.32 6.19
CA SER A 43 -15.13 -4.70 5.49
C SER A 43 -16.46 -5.09 6.13
N LYS A 44 -17.36 -4.11 6.32
CA LYS A 44 -18.77 -4.39 6.69
C LYS A 44 -19.58 -4.93 5.51
N ALA A 45 -19.10 -4.74 4.28
CA ALA A 45 -19.78 -5.19 3.07
C ALA A 45 -19.51 -6.67 2.79
N ASP A 46 -18.39 -7.19 3.28
CA ASP A 46 -17.97 -8.58 3.19
C ASP A 46 -16.98 -8.85 4.34
N ASP A 47 -17.47 -9.52 5.39
CA ASP A 47 -16.74 -9.76 6.63
C ASP A 47 -15.92 -11.06 6.61
N GLU A 48 -15.95 -11.80 5.49
CA GLU A 48 -15.11 -12.98 5.29
C GLU A 48 -13.63 -12.61 5.12
N PHE A 49 -13.34 -11.36 4.75
CA PHE A 49 -12.00 -10.90 4.46
C PHE A 49 -11.46 -9.95 5.53
N SER A 50 -10.24 -10.24 6.00
CA SER A 50 -9.49 -9.35 6.88
C SER A 50 -8.22 -8.83 6.20
N PHE A 51 -7.82 -7.65 6.62
CA PHE A 51 -6.73 -6.90 6.02
C PHE A 51 -5.84 -6.29 7.10
N PHE A 52 -4.62 -5.93 6.71
CA PHE A 52 -3.88 -4.93 7.46
C PHE A 52 -3.14 -3.97 6.55
N LEU A 53 -3.04 -2.73 7.01
CA LEU A 53 -2.15 -1.72 6.48
C LEU A 53 -0.83 -1.82 7.24
N GLU A 54 0.26 -2.15 6.55
CA GLU A 54 1.61 -2.09 7.08
C GLU A 54 2.29 -0.79 6.65
N ILE A 55 2.90 -0.10 7.60
CA ILE A 55 3.61 1.15 7.37
C ILE A 55 5.01 1.00 7.92
N THR A 56 6.00 1.11 7.06
CA THR A 56 7.41 1.07 7.47
C THR A 56 8.14 2.31 7.01
N GLN A 57 8.93 2.90 7.89
CA GLN A 57 9.82 4.00 7.54
C GLN A 57 11.20 3.75 8.15
N SER A 58 12.18 3.56 7.28
CA SER A 58 13.57 3.35 7.69
C SER A 58 14.28 4.66 8.07
N SER A 59 15.41 4.53 8.78
CA SER A 59 16.35 5.63 9.07
C SER A 59 16.89 6.33 7.82
N LYS A 60 16.84 5.67 6.64
CA LYS A 60 17.26 6.23 5.35
C LYS A 60 16.15 6.95 4.59
N LYS A 61 15.02 7.26 5.25
CA LYS A 61 13.83 7.90 4.66
C LYS A 61 13.09 7.08 3.58
N ASN A 62 13.35 5.77 3.49
CA ASN A 62 12.50 4.89 2.69
C ASN A 62 11.19 4.68 3.45
N LEU A 63 10.08 5.04 2.82
CA LEU A 63 8.73 4.89 3.35
C LEU A 63 7.98 3.87 2.50
N LYS A 64 7.30 2.92 3.14
CA LYS A 64 6.44 1.95 2.47
C LYS A 64 5.08 1.89 3.15
N LEU A 65 4.03 1.89 2.34
CA LEU A 65 2.67 1.60 2.77
C LEU A 65 2.18 0.39 1.97
N THR A 66 1.79 -0.68 2.65
CA THR A 66 1.33 -1.92 2.02
C THR A 66 -0.05 -2.31 2.54
N LEU A 67 -0.97 -2.60 1.63
CA LEU A 67 -2.20 -3.31 1.95
C LEU A 67 -1.99 -4.80 1.81
N HIS A 68 -2.24 -5.54 2.89
CA HIS A 68 -2.27 -6.99 2.90
C HIS A 68 -3.69 -7.51 3.06
N PHE A 69 -4.02 -8.57 2.34
CA PHE A 69 -5.14 -9.47 2.60
C PHE A 69 -4.66 -10.67 3.42
N GLN A 70 -5.45 -11.12 4.38
CA GLN A 70 -5.18 -12.31 5.20
C GLN A 70 -5.93 -13.52 4.66
N GLU A 71 -5.20 -14.57 4.31
CA GLU A 71 -5.73 -15.87 3.90
C GLU A 71 -5.16 -16.91 4.86
N GLU A 72 -5.98 -17.50 5.75
CA GLU A 72 -5.61 -18.52 6.76
C GLU A 72 -4.19 -18.40 7.35
N ASP A 73 -3.18 -18.95 6.67
CA ASP A 73 -1.77 -18.99 7.10
C ASP A 73 -0.83 -18.02 6.35
N ALA A 74 -1.35 -17.10 5.54
CA ALA A 74 -0.59 -16.24 4.65
C ALA A 74 -1.11 -14.79 4.60
N SER A 75 -0.18 -13.86 4.39
CA SER A 75 -0.46 -12.45 4.11
C SER A 75 -0.13 -12.13 2.65
N ILE A 76 -1.14 -11.85 1.85
CA ILE A 76 -0.98 -11.53 0.42
C ILE A 76 -0.94 -10.02 0.25
N GLY A 77 0.17 -9.48 -0.26
CA GLY A 77 0.27 -8.06 -0.62
C GLY A 77 -0.56 -7.73 -1.86
N LEU A 78 -1.50 -6.80 -1.72
CA LEU A 78 -2.41 -6.39 -2.80
C LEU A 78 -1.94 -5.12 -3.51
N LEU A 79 -1.50 -4.13 -2.73
CA LEU A 79 -1.01 -2.85 -3.22
C LEU A 79 0.10 -2.36 -2.30
N ARG A 80 1.17 -1.81 -2.86
CA ARG A 80 2.24 -1.17 -2.07
C ARG A 80 2.77 0.07 -2.75
N VAL A 81 3.03 1.13 -2.00
CA VAL A 81 3.82 2.26 -2.50
C VAL A 81 5.15 2.28 -1.78
N ASP A 82 6.23 2.34 -2.55
CA ASP A 82 7.61 2.45 -2.08
C ASP A 82 8.14 3.83 -2.48
N PHE A 83 8.40 4.68 -1.48
CA PHE A 83 9.14 5.92 -1.69
C PHE A 83 10.63 5.73 -1.42
N ASN A 84 11.47 6.28 -2.30
CA ASN A 84 12.94 6.17 -2.22
C ASN A 84 13.45 4.70 -2.24
N GLY A 85 12.62 3.78 -2.73
CA GLY A 85 12.94 2.36 -2.87
C GLY A 85 13.58 2.02 -4.22
N ARG A 86 14.07 0.77 -4.34
CA ARG A 86 14.46 0.19 -5.61
C ARG A 86 13.81 -1.17 -5.79
N HIS A 87 13.45 -1.53 -7.01
CA HIS A 87 12.76 -2.78 -7.30
C HIS A 87 13.01 -3.29 -8.72
N PRO A 88 13.43 -4.56 -8.91
CA PRO A 88 13.47 -5.18 -10.23
C PRO A 88 12.09 -5.74 -10.62
N ASN A 89 11.62 -5.40 -11.81
CA ASN A 89 10.44 -6.05 -12.39
C ASN A 89 10.80 -7.40 -13.02
N PRO A 90 9.85 -8.37 -13.07
CA PRO A 90 10.00 -9.59 -13.84
C PRO A 90 10.28 -9.31 -15.32
N GLU A 91 11.09 -10.15 -15.96
CA GLU A 91 11.46 -10.00 -17.37
C GLU A 91 10.32 -10.35 -18.33
N ILE A 92 9.54 -11.38 -17.99
CA ILE A 92 8.48 -11.92 -18.84
C ILE A 92 7.14 -11.45 -18.29
N ALA A 93 6.37 -10.73 -19.10
CA ALA A 93 5.01 -10.31 -18.81
C ALA A 93 3.97 -11.30 -19.38
N ASN A 94 3.09 -11.82 -18.51
CA ASN A 94 1.98 -12.69 -18.91
C ASN A 94 0.78 -11.89 -19.46
N ASP A 95 -0.34 -12.56 -19.68
CA ASP A 95 -1.60 -11.96 -20.14
C ASP A 95 -2.30 -11.11 -19.07
N LYS A 96 -1.96 -11.29 -17.79
CA LYS A 96 -2.54 -10.57 -16.64
C LYS A 96 -1.82 -9.26 -16.32
N VAL A 97 -0.59 -9.08 -16.80
CA VAL A 97 0.15 -7.82 -16.63
C VAL A 97 -0.56 -6.69 -17.40
N PRO A 98 -0.97 -5.59 -16.72
CA PRO A 98 -1.59 -4.46 -17.39
C PRO A 98 -0.64 -3.78 -18.38
N ASP A 99 -1.17 -3.20 -19.46
CA ASP A 99 -0.35 -2.65 -20.54
C ASP A 99 0.65 -1.59 -20.10
N ILE A 100 0.27 -0.75 -19.12
CA ILE A 100 1.16 0.27 -18.57
C ILE A 100 2.40 -0.32 -17.86
N PHE A 101 2.35 -1.58 -17.41
CA PHE A 101 3.48 -2.26 -16.77
C PHE A 101 4.41 -2.89 -17.80
N ARG A 102 3.90 -3.24 -18.99
CA ARG A 102 4.65 -3.99 -20.01
C ARG A 102 5.91 -3.25 -20.46
N SER A 103 5.85 -1.92 -20.56
CA SER A 103 7.02 -1.09 -20.90
C SER A 103 8.12 -1.09 -19.83
N PHE A 104 7.85 -1.61 -18.63
CA PHE A 104 8.78 -1.71 -17.51
C PHE A 104 9.24 -3.14 -17.21
N ALA A 105 8.90 -4.11 -18.07
CA ALA A 105 9.35 -5.49 -17.92
C ALA A 105 10.89 -5.59 -17.91
N GLY A 106 11.45 -6.36 -16.97
CA GLY A 106 12.89 -6.57 -16.80
C GLY A 106 13.69 -5.34 -16.33
N GLN A 107 13.03 -4.20 -16.06
CA GLN A 107 13.72 -2.98 -15.65
C GLN A 107 13.92 -2.92 -14.13
N TRP A 108 15.00 -2.24 -13.74
CA TRP A 108 15.19 -1.78 -12.36
C TRP A 108 14.55 -0.42 -12.18
N LEU A 109 13.59 -0.34 -11.27
CA LEU A 109 13.03 0.91 -10.81
C LEU A 109 13.94 1.46 -9.71
N GLU A 110 14.49 2.66 -9.90
CA GLU A 110 15.36 3.33 -8.92
C GLU A 110 14.72 4.60 -8.31
N GLU A 111 13.46 4.88 -8.65
CA GLU A 111 12.67 6.00 -8.14
C GLU A 111 11.45 5.52 -7.35
N SER A 112 10.70 6.43 -6.73
CA SER A 112 9.46 6.08 -6.03
C SER A 112 8.48 5.39 -6.96
N HIS A 113 7.91 4.27 -6.52
CA HIS A 113 7.11 3.38 -7.37
C HIS A 113 5.95 2.75 -6.60
N ILE A 114 4.99 2.24 -7.36
CA ILE A 114 3.80 1.56 -6.84
C ILE A 114 3.73 0.15 -7.40
N HIS A 115 3.48 -0.79 -6.50
CA HIS A 115 3.30 -2.20 -6.78
C HIS A 115 1.82 -2.56 -6.77
N TYR A 116 1.46 -3.46 -7.67
CA TYR A 116 0.14 -4.06 -7.73
C TYR A 116 0.27 -5.57 -7.70
N PHE A 117 -0.74 -6.23 -7.14
CA PHE A 117 -0.91 -7.66 -7.37
C PHE A 117 -1.09 -7.92 -8.87
N VAL A 118 -0.32 -8.89 -9.38
CA VAL A 118 -0.48 -9.42 -10.73
C VAL A 118 -0.57 -10.94 -10.64
N GLU A 119 -1.69 -11.49 -11.06
CA GLU A 119 -1.94 -12.93 -11.05
C GLU A 119 -0.84 -13.71 -11.81
N GLY A 120 -0.39 -14.82 -11.21
CA GLY A 120 0.68 -15.66 -11.74
C GLY A 120 2.10 -15.25 -11.32
N TYR A 121 2.25 -14.17 -10.55
CA TYR A 121 3.53 -13.76 -9.96
C TYR A 121 3.52 -13.82 -8.44
N LYS A 122 4.71 -13.69 -7.84
CA LYS A 122 4.81 -13.39 -6.40
C LYS A 122 4.06 -12.08 -6.10
N PRO A 123 3.34 -11.97 -4.97
CA PRO A 123 2.64 -10.74 -4.61
C PRO A 123 3.56 -9.52 -4.66
N LEU A 124 3.08 -8.43 -5.26
CA LEU A 124 3.80 -7.17 -5.40
C LEU A 124 5.12 -7.27 -6.20
N ALA A 125 5.32 -8.31 -7.01
CA ALA A 125 6.51 -8.42 -7.85
C ALA A 125 6.55 -7.40 -8.99
N TRP A 126 5.41 -6.86 -9.40
CA TRP A 126 5.32 -5.87 -10.48
C TRP A 126 5.11 -4.48 -9.90
N ALA A 127 5.83 -3.50 -10.46
CA ALA A 127 5.68 -2.10 -10.14
C ALA A 127 5.83 -1.20 -11.36
N ILE A 128 5.36 0.03 -11.23
CA ILE A 128 5.65 1.14 -12.14
C ILE A 128 6.10 2.37 -11.34
N PRO A 129 6.94 3.25 -11.91
CA PRO A 129 7.23 4.54 -11.30
C PRO A 129 5.94 5.30 -10.95
N LEU A 130 5.93 6.00 -9.81
CA LEU A 130 4.77 6.80 -9.43
C LEU A 130 4.42 7.85 -10.49
N LYS A 131 5.41 8.36 -11.23
CA LYS A 131 5.19 9.29 -12.35
C LYS A 131 4.39 8.70 -13.51
N ALA A 132 4.43 7.37 -13.69
CA ALA A 132 3.63 6.67 -14.70
C ALA A 132 2.22 6.34 -14.21
N ASP A 133 2.00 6.25 -12.90
CA ASP A 133 0.68 5.96 -12.32
C ASP A 133 -0.19 7.24 -12.25
N ASN A 134 -1.25 7.31 -13.05
CA ASN A 134 -2.14 8.48 -13.06
C ASN A 134 -3.16 8.51 -11.91
N THR A 135 -3.24 7.46 -11.11
CA THR A 135 -4.23 7.29 -10.04
C THR A 135 -3.69 7.64 -8.65
N PHE A 136 -2.36 7.68 -8.49
CA PHE A 136 -1.71 8.04 -7.24
C PHE A 136 -1.01 9.40 -7.34
N SER A 137 -1.55 10.45 -6.71
CA SER A 137 -1.13 11.83 -7.00
C SER A 137 0.21 12.24 -6.38
N VAL A 138 0.65 11.63 -5.28
CA VAL A 138 1.93 11.96 -4.64
C VAL A 138 3.06 11.19 -5.33
N LYS A 139 4.08 11.88 -5.84
CA LYS A 139 5.12 11.26 -6.68
C LYS A 139 6.44 11.01 -5.97
N ASP A 140 6.70 11.76 -4.91
CA ASP A 140 7.95 11.73 -4.17
C ASP A 140 7.66 11.93 -2.67
N PHE A 141 8.62 11.53 -1.83
CA PHE A 141 8.60 11.75 -0.40
C PHE A 141 9.93 12.36 0.02
N THR A 142 9.94 13.66 0.22
CA THR A 142 11.13 14.45 0.54
C THR A 142 11.08 15.00 1.95
N ASN A 143 9.87 15.24 2.47
CA ASN A 143 9.63 15.86 3.76
C ASN A 143 8.55 15.11 4.54
N ILE A 144 8.76 14.97 5.85
CA ILE A 144 7.80 14.33 6.75
C ILE A 144 6.44 15.06 6.77
N SER A 145 6.38 16.35 6.44
CA SER A 145 5.10 17.07 6.31
C SER A 145 4.17 16.48 5.23
N GLU A 146 4.72 15.78 4.24
CA GLU A 146 3.97 15.14 3.14
C GLU A 146 3.31 13.82 3.58
N PHE A 147 3.69 13.29 4.75
CA PHE A 147 3.24 11.99 5.24
C PHE A 147 1.72 11.91 5.38
N GLY A 148 1.08 13.01 5.83
CA GLY A 148 -0.37 13.11 5.92
C GLY A 148 -1.06 12.93 4.55
N ASP A 149 -0.53 13.58 3.52
CA ASP A 149 -1.07 13.50 2.16
C ASP A 149 -0.85 12.11 1.53
N ILE A 150 0.31 11.50 1.77
CA ILE A 150 0.62 10.14 1.31
C ILE A 150 -0.41 9.15 1.87
N PHE A 151 -0.67 9.20 3.18
CA PHE A 151 -1.65 8.33 3.82
C PHE A 151 -3.06 8.57 3.31
N ARG A 152 -3.45 9.84 3.10
CA ARG A 152 -4.76 10.17 2.54
C ARG A 152 -4.93 9.58 1.14
N VAL A 153 -3.94 9.76 0.26
CA VAL A 153 -4.01 9.26 -1.12
C VAL A 153 -3.96 7.73 -1.16
N PHE A 154 -3.10 7.10 -0.34
CA PHE A 154 -3.06 5.65 -0.22
C PHE A 154 -4.37 5.09 0.34
N GLY A 155 -4.89 5.67 1.43
CA GLY A 155 -6.16 5.32 2.06
C GLY A 155 -7.33 5.37 1.07
N ASN A 156 -7.45 6.46 0.31
CA ASN A 156 -8.46 6.57 -0.76
C ASN A 156 -8.31 5.46 -1.80
N LYS A 157 -7.09 5.13 -2.20
CA LYS A 157 -6.81 4.11 -3.21
C LYS A 157 -7.16 2.68 -2.75
N ILE A 158 -7.07 2.40 -1.45
CA ILE A 158 -7.47 1.11 -0.86
C ILE A 158 -8.89 1.11 -0.30
N ASN A 159 -9.66 2.17 -0.57
CA ASN A 159 -11.02 2.40 -0.08
C ASN A 159 -11.15 2.36 1.46
N LEU A 160 -10.16 2.92 2.16
CA LEU A 160 -10.20 3.08 3.61
C LEU A 160 -11.24 4.14 4.01
N GLN A 161 -12.22 3.74 4.80
CA GLN A 161 -13.32 4.59 5.30
C GLN A 161 -12.97 5.26 6.63
N THR A 162 -12.13 4.62 7.46
CA THR A 162 -11.67 5.22 8.71
C THR A 162 -10.88 6.48 8.42
N VAL A 163 -11.30 7.61 8.98
CA VAL A 163 -10.56 8.87 8.88
C VAL A 163 -9.33 8.79 9.78
N LEU A 164 -8.15 8.84 9.16
CA LEU A 164 -6.87 8.88 9.87
C LEU A 164 -6.48 10.33 10.15
N GLU A 165 -6.39 10.68 11.43
CA GLU A 165 -5.88 11.95 11.91
C GLU A 165 -4.41 11.78 12.25
N ILE A 166 -3.52 12.35 11.43
CA ILE A 166 -2.08 12.10 11.55
C ILE A 166 -1.43 13.17 12.43
N CYS A 167 -0.82 12.75 13.52
CA CYS A 167 -0.05 13.58 14.42
C CYS A 167 1.44 13.27 14.28
N ILE A 168 2.14 14.10 13.52
CA ILE A 168 3.59 13.97 13.35
C ILE A 168 4.26 14.73 14.49
N GLN A 169 4.86 14.01 15.43
CA GLN A 169 5.73 14.64 16.41
C GLN A 169 7.00 15.11 15.69
N ARG A 170 7.16 16.44 15.56
CA ARG A 170 8.46 16.98 15.17
C ARG A 170 9.43 16.65 16.29
N GLN A 171 10.36 15.73 16.06
CA GLN A 171 11.56 15.70 16.87
C GLN A 171 12.24 17.07 16.70
N LEU A 172 12.27 17.84 17.79
CA LEU A 172 13.14 19.00 17.90
C LEU A 172 14.57 18.45 17.77
N ILE A 173 15.19 18.68 16.62
CA ILE A 173 16.64 18.47 16.44
C ILE A 173 17.33 19.69 17.03
#